data_AF-A0A1B8E0R0-F1
#
_entry.id   AF-A0A1B8E0R0-F1
#
_cell.length_a   1.000
_cell.length_b   1.000
_cell.length_c   1.000
_cell.angle_alpha   90.00
_cell.angle_beta   90.00
_cell.angle_gamma   90.00
#
_symmetry.space_group_name_H-M   'P 1'
#
loop_
_entity.id
_entity.type
_entity.pdbx_description
1 polymer ?
#
loop_
_entity_poly.entity_id
_entity_poly.type
_entity_poly.pdbx_seq_one_letter_code
_entity_poly.pdbx_strand_id
1 'polypeptide(L)'
;MTSSGKAIGSPRSDDFASDINKLHLELLHNFTTATCFTLNSDTTIRNLWQVNVPRLALQFDFVMYAMLALSALHLARFCPERYEYLVTQAAILHQNGLRLATTVLPDYTPENCTGVYIFTALTSLITLASPRKPDDILLVGDNGISQWLLHFRGTRSVMNRSREIILSGSMGPMLVAGRQRRTLRAEMAIRQSVETEQLDKLNNLVRESVTDPSHVHSYAGAIFELRGSFNIVYAPGFQGYESADVFLWLFEISNEYLNLLKERRQESLVIFAFYCVIMKRFDHCCIGFGYDGQSRRLA
;
A
#
# COMPACT_ATOMS: atom_id res chain seq x y z
N MET A 1 -29.67 -75.57 10.65
CA MET A 1 -28.21 -75.53 10.50
C MET A 1 -27.95 -75.38 9.00
N THR A 2 -27.38 -74.33 8.44
CA THR A 2 -26.50 -73.28 8.95
C THR A 2 -26.63 -72.05 8.04
N SER A 3 -26.63 -70.89 8.69
CA SER A 3 -26.49 -69.54 8.17
C SER A 3 -25.19 -69.33 7.39
N SER A 4 -25.22 -68.52 6.34
CA SER A 4 -24.05 -67.74 5.90
C SER A 4 -24.48 -66.40 5.29
N GLY A 5 -24.64 -65.43 6.19
CA GLY A 5 -23.82 -64.23 6.21
C GLY A 5 -23.72 -63.38 4.94
N LYS A 6 -24.57 -62.35 4.88
CA LYS A 6 -24.37 -61.09 4.14
C LYS A 6 -22.92 -60.58 4.28
N ALA A 7 -22.20 -60.48 3.18
CA ALA A 7 -21.06 -59.57 3.06
C ALA A 7 -21.61 -58.18 2.70
N ILE A 8 -21.81 -57.36 3.72
CA ILE A 8 -22.05 -55.92 3.57
C ILE A 8 -20.73 -55.33 3.07
N GLY A 9 -20.72 -54.89 1.81
CA GLY A 9 -19.65 -54.07 1.27
C GLY A 9 -19.48 -52.85 2.16
N SER A 10 -18.30 -52.73 2.77
CA SER A 10 -17.84 -51.55 3.50
C SER A 10 -18.16 -50.31 2.66
N PRO A 11 -18.83 -49.28 3.20
CA PRO A 11 -18.80 -47.98 2.57
C PRO A 11 -17.33 -47.61 2.52
N ARG A 12 -16.81 -47.40 1.30
CA ARG A 12 -15.55 -46.70 1.11
C ARG A 12 -15.64 -45.44 1.97
N SER A 13 -14.74 -45.32 2.92
CA SER A 13 -14.47 -44.06 3.60
C SER A 13 -14.07 -43.08 2.50
N ASP A 14 -15.07 -42.37 1.97
CA ASP A 14 -14.81 -41.21 1.14
C ASP A 14 -13.90 -40.31 1.97
N ASP A 15 -12.70 -40.16 1.42
CA ASP A 15 -11.63 -39.34 1.89
C ASP A 15 -12.18 -37.92 1.96
N PHE A 16 -12.66 -37.49 3.13
CA PHE A 16 -12.99 -36.09 3.40
C PHE A 16 -11.66 -35.32 3.47
N ALA A 17 -10.92 -35.30 2.36
CA ALA A 17 -9.85 -34.35 2.14
C ALA A 17 -10.50 -32.97 2.24
N SER A 18 -10.21 -32.29 3.35
CA SER A 18 -10.77 -30.98 3.60
C SER A 18 -10.22 -30.01 2.55
N ASP A 19 -11.03 -29.65 1.55
CA ASP A 19 -10.77 -28.59 0.54
C ASP A 19 -10.58 -27.19 1.17
N ILE A 20 -10.57 -27.10 2.51
CA ILE A 20 -10.50 -25.85 3.24
C ILE A 20 -9.05 -25.37 3.28
N ASN A 21 -8.78 -24.28 2.55
CA ASN A 21 -7.51 -23.57 2.65
C ASN A 21 -7.42 -22.80 3.97
N LYS A 22 -6.90 -23.47 5.01
CA LYS A 22 -6.75 -22.90 6.36
C LYS A 22 -5.89 -21.65 6.40
N LEU A 23 -4.86 -21.55 5.56
CA LEU A 23 -4.02 -20.35 5.47
C LEU A 23 -4.85 -19.15 5.02
N HIS A 24 -5.66 -19.29 3.97
CA HIS A 24 -6.48 -18.18 3.49
C HIS A 24 -7.50 -17.74 4.55
N LEU A 25 -8.09 -18.68 5.29
CA LEU A 25 -8.99 -18.36 6.39
C LEU A 25 -8.29 -17.61 7.54
N GLU A 26 -7.10 -18.06 7.93
CA GLU A 26 -6.26 -17.39 8.93
C GLU A 26 -5.94 -15.95 8.50
N LEU A 27 -5.51 -15.77 7.24
CA LEU A 27 -5.17 -14.46 6.68
C LEU A 27 -6.39 -13.54 6.56
N LEU A 28 -7.56 -14.06 6.18
CA LEU A 28 -8.81 -13.30 6.16
C LEU A 28 -9.22 -12.87 7.57
N HIS A 29 -9.11 -13.78 8.54
CA HIS A 29 -9.38 -13.48 9.95
C HIS A 29 -8.44 -12.38 10.45
N ASN A 30 -7.12 -12.56 10.28
CA ASN A 30 -6.12 -11.56 10.66
C ASN A 30 -6.32 -10.21 9.95
N PHE A 31 -6.84 -10.20 8.72
CA PHE A 31 -7.15 -8.96 8.03
C PHE A 31 -8.26 -8.18 8.75
N THR A 32 -9.35 -8.87 9.08
CA THR A 32 -10.58 -8.28 9.65
C THR A 32 -10.50 -8.00 11.15
N THR A 33 -9.55 -8.61 11.87
CA THR A 33 -9.39 -8.44 13.32
C THR A 33 -8.17 -7.63 13.73
N ALA A 34 -7.13 -7.55 12.89
CA ALA A 34 -5.89 -6.85 13.22
C ALA A 34 -5.40 -5.91 12.10
N THR A 35 -5.21 -6.42 10.88
CA THR A 35 -4.54 -5.67 9.80
C THR A 35 -5.31 -4.40 9.42
N CYS A 36 -6.64 -4.45 9.29
CA CYS A 36 -7.43 -3.27 8.91
C CYS A 36 -7.31 -2.11 9.91
N PHE A 37 -7.03 -2.39 11.19
CA PHE A 37 -6.88 -1.40 12.25
C PHE A 37 -5.55 -0.64 12.17
N THR A 38 -4.58 -1.12 11.40
CA THR A 38 -3.29 -0.45 11.20
C THR A 38 -3.26 0.43 9.96
N LEU A 39 -4.28 0.35 9.09
CA LEU A 39 -4.29 1.03 7.79
C LEU A 39 -4.67 2.51 7.88
N ASN A 40 -5.53 2.86 8.83
CA ASN A 40 -6.01 4.24 9.00
C ASN A 40 -6.43 4.52 10.47
N SER A 41 -6.18 5.74 10.94
CA SER A 41 -6.58 6.18 12.27
C SER A 41 -8.07 6.54 12.34
N ASP A 42 -8.64 7.10 11.26
CA ASP A 42 -10.04 7.47 11.15
C ASP A 42 -10.96 6.25 11.24
N THR A 43 -11.97 6.32 12.11
CA THR A 43 -12.88 5.20 12.38
C THR A 43 -13.76 4.85 11.19
N THR A 44 -14.15 5.84 10.38
CA THR A 44 -14.97 5.64 9.17
C THR A 44 -14.17 4.89 8.12
N ILE A 45 -12.95 5.36 7.81
CA ILE A 45 -12.07 4.73 6.83
C ILE A 45 -11.66 3.33 7.28
N ARG A 46 -11.38 3.16 8.57
CA ARG A 46 -11.09 1.86 9.17
C ARG A 46 -12.26 0.89 9.03
N ASN A 47 -13.50 1.34 9.23
CA ASN A 47 -14.68 0.50 9.02
C ASN A 47 -14.80 0.04 7.57
N LEU A 48 -14.50 0.91 6.60
CA LEU A 48 -14.47 0.53 5.19
C LEU A 48 -13.44 -0.57 4.91
N TRP A 49 -12.24 -0.47 5.49
CA TRP A 49 -11.23 -1.54 5.41
C TRP A 49 -11.68 -2.82 6.10
N GLN A 50 -12.37 -2.73 7.24
CA GLN A 50 -12.80 -3.91 8.01
C GLN A 50 -13.98 -4.65 7.38
N VAL A 51 -14.94 -3.94 6.78
CA VAL A 51 -16.23 -4.50 6.34
C VAL A 51 -16.38 -4.46 4.84
N ASN A 52 -16.21 -3.28 4.24
CA ASN A 52 -16.55 -3.07 2.83
C ASN A 52 -15.51 -3.70 1.89
N VAL A 53 -14.22 -3.61 2.24
CA VAL A 53 -13.13 -4.20 1.45
C VAL A 53 -13.23 -5.73 1.42
N PRO A 54 -13.45 -6.46 2.53
CA PRO A 54 -13.70 -7.90 2.47
C PRO A 54 -14.93 -8.29 1.65
N ARG A 55 -16.03 -7.52 1.72
CA ARG A 55 -17.22 -7.76 0.87
C ARG A 55 -16.90 -7.60 -0.61
N LEU A 56 -16.07 -6.62 -0.96
CA LEU A 56 -15.59 -6.42 -2.32
C LEU A 56 -14.62 -7.54 -2.74
N ALA A 57 -13.76 -7.99 -1.83
CA ALA A 57 -12.85 -9.11 -2.06
C ALA A 57 -13.59 -10.42 -2.38
N LEU A 58 -14.76 -10.65 -1.78
CA LEU A 58 -15.62 -11.80 -2.11
C LEU A 58 -16.23 -11.71 -3.52
N GLN A 59 -16.27 -10.53 -4.14
CA GLN A 59 -16.76 -10.33 -5.50
C GLN A 59 -15.63 -10.38 -6.54
N PHE A 60 -14.40 -10.05 -6.13
CA PHE A 60 -13.26 -9.88 -7.02
C PHE A 60 -12.03 -10.62 -6.47
N ASP A 61 -11.70 -11.75 -7.08
CA ASP A 61 -10.59 -12.61 -6.65
C ASP A 61 -9.25 -11.88 -6.57
N PHE A 62 -8.97 -10.97 -7.51
CA PHE A 62 -7.73 -10.19 -7.49
C PHE A 62 -7.63 -9.29 -6.23
N VAL A 63 -8.75 -8.75 -5.75
CA VAL A 63 -8.82 -7.99 -4.50
C VAL A 63 -8.61 -8.93 -3.30
N MET A 64 -9.22 -10.11 -3.31
CA MET A 64 -9.01 -11.13 -2.27
C MET A 64 -7.53 -11.49 -2.14
N TYR A 65 -6.87 -11.81 -3.25
CA TYR A 65 -5.45 -12.16 -3.25
C TYR A 65 -4.57 -11.05 -2.68
N ALA A 66 -4.79 -9.79 -3.07
CA ALA A 66 -4.04 -8.66 -2.51
C ALA A 66 -4.33 -8.46 -1.01
N MET A 67 -5.58 -8.61 -0.59
CA MET A 67 -5.96 -8.47 0.82
C MET A 67 -5.28 -9.54 1.70
N LEU A 68 -5.27 -10.80 1.24
CA LEU A 68 -4.59 -11.89 1.93
C LEU A 68 -3.06 -11.70 1.92
N ALA A 69 -2.49 -11.21 0.82
CA ALA A 69 -1.05 -10.91 0.75
C ALA A 69 -0.64 -9.84 1.76
N LEU A 70 -1.39 -8.75 1.86
CA LEU A 70 -1.13 -7.70 2.86
C LEU A 70 -1.27 -8.23 4.29
N SER A 71 -2.29 -9.05 4.53
CA SER A 71 -2.49 -9.72 5.83
C SER A 71 -1.33 -10.65 6.17
N ALA A 72 -0.78 -11.38 5.20
CA ALA A 72 0.36 -12.27 5.41
C ALA A 72 1.63 -11.49 5.77
N LEU A 73 1.90 -10.36 5.11
CA LEU A 73 3.01 -9.46 5.47
C LEU A 73 2.83 -8.87 6.87
N HIS A 74 1.60 -8.49 7.23
CA HIS A 74 1.32 -7.98 8.56
C HIS A 74 1.54 -9.08 9.63
N LEU A 75 1.01 -10.28 9.40
CA LEU A 75 1.16 -11.42 10.31
C LEU A 75 2.63 -11.85 10.47
N ALA A 76 3.41 -11.83 9.38
CA ALA A 76 4.83 -12.20 9.40
C ALA A 76 5.63 -11.40 10.45
N ARG A 77 5.28 -10.13 10.66
CA ARG A 77 5.96 -9.24 11.63
C ARG A 77 5.81 -9.69 13.07
N PHE A 78 4.76 -10.44 13.39
CA PHE A 78 4.45 -10.91 14.74
C PHE A 78 4.68 -12.42 14.91
N CYS A 79 5.11 -13.12 13.86
CA CYS A 79 5.41 -14.55 13.90
C CYS A 79 6.80 -14.81 13.31
N PRO A 80 7.88 -14.54 14.07
CA PRO A 80 9.26 -14.74 13.61
C PRO A 80 9.50 -16.16 13.08
N GLU A 81 8.87 -17.17 13.67
CA GLU A 81 9.01 -18.58 13.30
C GLU A 81 8.43 -18.89 11.90
N ARG A 82 7.46 -18.09 11.45
CA ARG A 82 6.79 -18.24 10.15
C ARG A 82 7.12 -17.11 9.18
N TYR A 83 8.08 -16.23 9.53
CA TYR A 83 8.35 -15.00 8.78
C TYR A 83 8.61 -15.28 7.29
N GLU A 84 9.60 -16.11 6.99
CA GLU A 84 9.99 -16.42 5.60
C GLU A 84 8.85 -17.09 4.82
N TYR A 85 8.12 -17.99 5.47
CA TYR A 85 6.96 -18.66 4.89
C TYR A 85 5.86 -17.66 4.55
N LEU A 86 5.47 -16.79 5.48
CA LEU A 86 4.40 -15.81 5.29
C LEU A 86 4.77 -14.74 4.26
N VAL A 87 6.03 -14.28 4.24
CA VAL A 87 6.54 -13.37 3.20
C VAL A 87 6.48 -14.04 1.82
N THR A 88 6.86 -15.31 1.72
CA THR A 88 6.78 -16.08 0.47
C THR A 88 5.33 -16.23 0.01
N GLN A 89 4.42 -16.58 0.92
CA GLN A 89 2.99 -16.67 0.62
C GLN A 89 2.41 -15.32 0.19
N ALA A 90 2.81 -14.22 0.83
CA ALA A 90 2.39 -12.89 0.42
C ALA A 90 2.81 -12.58 -1.03
N ALA A 91 4.04 -12.91 -1.41
CA ALA A 91 4.52 -12.71 -2.78
C ALA A 91 3.72 -13.53 -3.80
N ILE A 92 3.45 -14.81 -3.51
CA ILE A 92 2.64 -15.69 -4.37
C ILE A 92 1.21 -15.15 -4.52
N LEU A 93 0.57 -14.81 -3.40
CA LEU A 93 -0.78 -14.25 -3.38
C LEU A 93 -0.84 -12.95 -4.18
N HIS A 94 0.10 -12.03 -3.96
CA HIS A 94 0.15 -10.77 -4.69
C HIS A 94 0.34 -10.99 -6.20
N GLN A 95 1.22 -11.90 -6.60
CA GLN A 95 1.43 -12.25 -8.01
C GLN A 95 0.17 -12.85 -8.67
N ASN A 96 -0.56 -13.71 -7.95
CA ASN A 96 -1.84 -14.25 -8.41
C ASN A 96 -2.87 -13.12 -8.62
N GLY A 97 -2.95 -12.19 -7.68
CA GLY A 97 -3.81 -11.01 -7.78
C GLY A 97 -3.45 -10.14 -8.99
N LEU A 98 -2.17 -9.86 -9.22
CA LEU A 98 -1.69 -9.09 -10.37
C LEU A 98 -2.05 -9.76 -11.70
N ARG A 99 -1.87 -11.07 -11.81
CA ARG A 99 -2.24 -11.84 -13.01
C ARG A 99 -3.73 -11.68 -13.33
N LEU A 100 -4.59 -11.82 -12.33
CA LEU A 100 -6.03 -11.66 -12.51
C LEU A 100 -6.41 -10.21 -12.82
N ALA A 101 -5.85 -9.24 -12.09
CA ALA A 101 -6.11 -7.82 -12.36
C ALA A 101 -5.73 -7.43 -13.80
N THR A 102 -4.62 -7.96 -14.33
CA THR A 102 -4.18 -7.70 -15.71
C THR A 102 -5.19 -8.18 -16.77
N THR A 103 -5.97 -9.22 -16.47
CA THR A 103 -7.04 -9.69 -17.38
C THR A 103 -8.27 -8.79 -17.38
N VAL A 104 -8.49 -8.02 -16.30
CA VAL A 104 -9.65 -7.14 -16.11
C VAL A 104 -9.37 -5.71 -16.57
N LEU A 105 -8.11 -5.27 -16.53
CA LEU A 105 -7.70 -3.91 -16.90
C LEU A 105 -8.08 -3.46 -18.33
N PRO A 106 -8.04 -4.32 -19.37
CA PRO A 106 -8.47 -3.94 -20.72
C PRO A 106 -9.96 -3.54 -20.77
N ASP A 107 -10.79 -4.29 -20.04
CA ASP A 107 -12.23 -4.09 -19.95
C ASP A 107 -12.59 -3.32 -18.68
N TYR A 108 -12.00 -2.14 -18.50
CA TYR A 108 -12.27 -1.30 -17.34
C TYR A 108 -13.69 -0.69 -17.41
N THR A 109 -14.57 -1.13 -16.51
CA THR A 109 -16.00 -0.78 -16.49
C THR A 109 -16.43 -0.17 -15.14
N PRO A 110 -17.62 0.45 -15.05
CA PRO A 110 -18.19 0.91 -13.78
C PRO A 110 -18.33 -0.19 -12.71
N GLU A 111 -18.51 -1.44 -13.12
CA GLU A 111 -18.71 -2.57 -12.20
C GLU A 111 -17.40 -2.98 -11.54
N ASN A 112 -16.29 -3.02 -12.28
CA ASN A 112 -15.00 -3.47 -11.76
C ASN A 112 -14.11 -2.34 -11.21
N CYS A 113 -14.41 -1.08 -11.52
CA CYS A 113 -13.50 0.03 -11.20
C CYS A 113 -13.22 0.20 -9.70
N THR A 114 -14.22 -0.07 -8.86
CA THR A 114 -14.05 -0.04 -7.40
C THR A 114 -13.14 -1.16 -6.92
N GLY A 115 -13.27 -2.36 -7.51
CA GLY A 115 -12.36 -3.49 -7.28
C GLY A 115 -10.93 -3.13 -7.65
N VAL A 116 -10.71 -2.62 -8.86
CA VAL A 116 -9.38 -2.20 -9.32
C VAL A 116 -8.81 -1.10 -8.42
N TYR A 117 -9.62 -0.12 -8.00
CA TYR A 117 -9.19 0.93 -7.08
C TYR A 117 -8.65 0.36 -5.76
N ILE A 118 -9.41 -0.52 -5.11
CA ILE A 118 -9.00 -1.13 -3.83
C ILE A 118 -7.81 -2.07 -4.02
N PHE A 119 -7.77 -2.86 -5.09
CA PHE A 119 -6.61 -3.67 -5.44
C PHE A 119 -5.35 -2.83 -5.55
N THR A 120 -5.47 -1.64 -6.14
CA THR A 120 -4.32 -0.76 -6.33
C THR A 120 -3.85 -0.14 -5.01
N ALA A 121 -4.78 0.22 -4.13
CA ALA A 121 -4.45 0.66 -2.77
C ALA A 121 -3.75 -0.46 -1.97
N LEU A 122 -4.25 -1.69 -2.03
CA LEU A 122 -3.63 -2.86 -1.40
C LEU A 122 -2.24 -3.14 -1.97
N THR A 123 -2.07 -3.09 -3.29
CA THR A 123 -0.77 -3.25 -3.98
C THR A 123 0.26 -2.23 -3.50
N SER A 124 -0.17 -0.99 -3.30
CA SER A 124 0.67 0.09 -2.75
C SER A 124 1.14 -0.22 -1.34
N LEU A 125 0.25 -0.74 -0.49
CA LEU A 125 0.55 -1.15 0.88
C LEU A 125 1.46 -2.38 0.93
N ILE A 126 1.19 -3.39 0.10
CA ILE A 126 2.01 -4.60 -0.03
C ILE A 126 3.43 -4.22 -0.44
N THR A 127 3.56 -3.34 -1.43
CA THR A 127 4.86 -2.84 -1.90
C THR A 127 5.67 -2.22 -0.78
N LEU A 128 5.05 -1.42 0.08
CA LEU A 128 5.72 -0.78 1.21
C LEU A 128 6.04 -1.77 2.33
N ALA A 129 5.14 -2.71 2.59
CA ALA A 129 5.31 -3.70 3.65
C ALA A 129 6.27 -4.85 3.28
N SER A 130 6.54 -5.03 1.98
CA SER A 130 7.39 -6.11 1.49
C SER A 130 8.87 -5.88 1.86
N PRO A 131 9.61 -6.93 2.25
CA PRO A 131 11.05 -6.81 2.46
C PRO A 131 11.73 -6.38 1.16
N ARG A 132 12.65 -5.41 1.25
CA ARG A 132 13.44 -5.01 0.09
C ARG A 132 14.54 -6.02 -0.15
N LYS A 133 14.65 -6.52 -1.39
CA LYS A 133 15.81 -7.29 -1.82
C LYS A 133 17.02 -6.35 -1.96
N PRO A 134 18.25 -6.86 -1.86
CA PRO A 134 19.46 -6.05 -2.07
C PRO A 134 19.42 -5.20 -3.34
N ASP A 135 18.88 -5.76 -4.43
CA ASP A 135 18.74 -5.07 -5.72
C ASP A 135 17.64 -3.98 -5.72
N ASP A 136 16.65 -4.09 -4.82
CA ASP A 136 15.59 -3.07 -4.62
C ASP A 136 16.02 -1.94 -3.68
N ILE A 137 17.15 -2.10 -2.96
CA ILE A 137 17.78 -1.01 -2.19
C ILE A 137 18.34 0.03 -3.15
N LEU A 138 18.82 -0.41 -4.33
CA LEU A 138 19.20 0.48 -5.40
C LEU A 138 17.95 1.06 -6.06
N LEU A 139 17.68 2.31 -5.73
CA LEU A 139 16.60 3.12 -6.31
C LEU A 139 16.59 3.15 -7.83
N VAL A 140 17.78 3.02 -8.39
CA VAL A 140 18.01 2.82 -9.81
C VAL A 140 19.05 1.70 -9.94
N GLY A 141 18.58 0.48 -10.14
CA GLY A 141 19.43 -0.66 -10.49
C GLY A 141 19.78 -0.64 -11.98
N ASP A 142 20.48 -1.66 -12.47
CA ASP A 142 20.87 -1.77 -13.89
C ASP A 142 19.66 -1.78 -14.85
N ASN A 143 18.47 -2.12 -14.34
CA ASN A 143 17.20 -2.13 -15.06
C ASN A 143 16.40 -0.81 -14.97
N GLY A 144 16.99 0.28 -14.45
CA GLY A 144 16.34 1.58 -14.28
C GLY A 144 15.70 1.78 -12.89
N ILE A 145 14.74 2.71 -12.79
CA ILE A 145 14.03 2.99 -11.53
C ILE A 145 13.36 1.72 -11.01
N SER A 146 13.38 1.53 -9.68
CA SER A 146 12.67 0.42 -9.03
C SER A 146 11.22 0.30 -9.52
N GLN A 147 10.83 -0.88 -10.00
CA GLN A 147 9.53 -1.15 -10.64
C GLN A 147 8.33 -0.68 -9.83
N TRP A 148 8.46 -0.71 -8.50
CA TRP A 148 7.42 -0.26 -7.59
C TRP A 148 7.07 1.24 -7.76
N LEU A 149 8.02 2.11 -8.09
CA LEU A 149 7.77 3.53 -8.36
C LEU A 149 6.96 3.74 -9.64
N LEU A 150 7.15 2.87 -10.64
CA LEU A 150 6.37 2.88 -11.88
C LEU A 150 4.94 2.39 -11.64
N HIS A 151 4.73 1.40 -10.76
CA HIS A 151 3.40 0.92 -10.38
C HIS A 151 2.52 2.06 -9.84
N PHE A 152 3.06 2.93 -8.98
CA PHE A 152 2.32 4.10 -8.45
C PHE A 152 1.85 5.08 -9.54
N ARG A 153 2.52 5.14 -10.70
CA ARG A 153 2.04 5.95 -11.83
C ARG A 153 0.86 5.35 -12.55
N GLY A 154 0.90 4.03 -12.80
CA GLY A 154 -0.23 3.30 -13.36
C GLY A 154 -1.49 3.48 -12.50
N THR A 155 -1.32 3.42 -11.18
CA THR A 155 -2.38 3.66 -10.19
C THR A 155 -3.08 5.01 -10.38
N ARG A 156 -2.32 6.10 -10.57
CA ARG A 156 -2.89 7.45 -10.72
C ARG A 156 -3.81 7.52 -11.95
N SER A 157 -3.41 6.91 -13.06
CA SER A 157 -4.20 6.88 -14.30
C SER A 157 -5.53 6.16 -14.09
N VAL A 158 -5.49 4.99 -13.44
CA VAL A 158 -6.70 4.21 -13.13
C VAL A 158 -7.63 4.98 -12.19
N MET A 159 -7.10 5.59 -11.13
CA MET A 159 -7.88 6.37 -10.17
C MET A 159 -8.62 7.56 -10.81
N ASN A 160 -8.01 8.21 -11.78
CA ASN A 160 -8.61 9.37 -12.44
C ASN A 160 -9.78 8.99 -13.36
N ARG A 161 -9.77 7.80 -13.96
CA ARG A 161 -10.77 7.38 -14.95
C ARG A 161 -12.15 7.09 -14.35
N SER A 162 -12.23 6.53 -13.14
CA SER A 162 -13.52 6.23 -12.46
C SER A 162 -13.75 7.02 -11.19
N ARG A 163 -13.16 8.22 -11.11
CA ARG A 163 -13.24 9.07 -9.92
C ARG A 163 -14.68 9.33 -9.49
N GLU A 164 -15.57 9.61 -10.43
CA GLU A 164 -16.98 9.95 -10.16
C GLU A 164 -17.76 8.73 -9.67
N ILE A 165 -17.58 7.57 -10.31
CA ILE A 165 -18.23 6.32 -9.93
C ILE A 165 -17.82 5.91 -8.52
N ILE A 166 -16.51 5.92 -8.24
CA ILE A 166 -15.97 5.61 -6.90
C ILE A 166 -16.51 6.60 -5.86
N LEU A 167 -16.58 7.89 -6.19
CA LEU A 167 -17.10 8.92 -5.29
C LEU A 167 -18.57 8.68 -4.93
N SER A 168 -19.38 8.25 -5.91
CA SER A 168 -20.81 7.94 -5.70
C SER A 168 -21.06 6.60 -5.00
N GLY A 169 -20.06 5.71 -4.99
CA GLY A 169 -20.15 4.37 -4.43
C GLY A 169 -19.76 4.28 -2.95
N SER A 170 -19.71 3.03 -2.45
CA SER A 170 -19.39 2.73 -1.05
C SER A 170 -17.96 3.07 -0.63
N MET A 171 -17.05 3.28 -1.59
CA MET A 171 -15.66 3.71 -1.35
C MET A 171 -15.46 5.22 -1.48
N GLY A 172 -16.54 5.99 -1.71
CA GLY A 172 -16.51 7.44 -1.78
C GLY A 172 -15.80 8.12 -0.60
N PRO A 173 -16.02 7.71 0.65
CA PRO A 173 -15.33 8.32 1.79
C PRO A 173 -13.81 8.18 1.76
N MET A 174 -13.26 7.06 1.25
CA MET A 174 -11.80 6.93 1.07
C MET A 174 -11.25 7.95 0.08
N LEU A 175 -11.99 8.19 -1.02
CA LEU A 175 -11.60 9.17 -2.03
C LEU A 175 -11.74 10.61 -1.52
N VAL A 176 -12.70 10.89 -0.64
CA VAL A 176 -12.85 12.19 0.04
C VAL A 176 -11.71 12.40 1.03
N ALA A 177 -11.40 11.42 1.88
CA ALA A 177 -10.28 11.48 2.82
C ALA A 177 -8.96 11.74 2.09
N GLY A 178 -8.71 11.05 0.97
CA GLY A 178 -7.53 11.30 0.14
C GLY A 178 -7.47 12.71 -0.46
N ARG A 179 -8.61 13.34 -0.79
CA ARG A 179 -8.65 14.75 -1.24
C ARG A 179 -8.35 15.71 -0.10
N GLN A 180 -8.99 15.53 1.04
CA GLN A 180 -8.76 16.34 2.24
C GLN A 180 -7.29 16.29 2.65
N ARG A 181 -6.68 15.10 2.57
CA ARG A 181 -5.26 14.92 2.88
C ARG A 181 -4.33 15.63 1.91
N ARG A 182 -4.65 15.64 0.60
CA ARG A 182 -3.92 16.46 -0.40
C ARG A 182 -4.00 17.94 -0.08
N THR A 183 -5.19 18.46 0.21
CA THR A 183 -5.38 19.87 0.58
C THR A 183 -4.57 20.22 1.83
N LEU A 184 -4.65 19.38 2.87
CA LEU A 184 -3.87 19.56 4.10
C LEU A 184 -2.36 19.60 3.80
N ARG A 185 -1.84 18.68 2.99
CA ARG A 185 -0.42 18.67 2.60
C ARG A 185 -0.01 19.96 1.91
N ALA A 186 -0.82 20.45 0.98
CA ALA A 186 -0.54 21.70 0.27
C ALA A 186 -0.52 22.90 1.23
N GLU A 187 -1.48 22.97 2.16
CA GLU A 187 -1.50 24.01 3.21
C GLU A 187 -0.28 23.91 4.13
N MET A 188 0.10 22.69 4.52
CA MET A 188 1.27 22.46 5.36
C MET A 188 2.57 22.78 4.63
N ALA A 189 2.66 22.55 3.32
CA ALA A 189 3.88 22.83 2.54
C ALA A 189 4.27 24.31 2.53
N ILE A 190 3.28 25.21 2.66
CA ILE A 190 3.49 26.67 2.72
C ILE A 190 4.08 27.09 4.06
N ARG A 191 3.82 26.35 5.15
CA ARG A 191 4.32 26.67 6.48
C ARG A 191 5.83 26.42 6.57
N GLN A 192 6.55 27.35 7.16
CA GLN A 192 7.97 27.18 7.46
C GLN A 192 8.13 26.57 8.85
N SER A 193 9.00 25.59 8.96
CA SER A 193 9.30 24.90 10.21
C SER A 193 10.80 24.59 10.31
N VAL A 194 11.26 24.23 11.51
CA VAL A 194 12.65 23.81 11.72
C VAL A 194 12.96 22.54 10.90
N GLU A 195 11.98 21.66 10.75
CA GLU A 195 12.10 20.40 10.03
C GLU A 195 12.16 20.56 8.51
N THR A 196 11.75 21.71 7.98
CA THR A 196 11.75 22.03 6.54
C THR A 196 12.91 22.93 6.10
N GLU A 197 13.71 23.46 7.03
CA GLU A 197 14.87 24.33 6.72
C GLU A 197 15.88 23.64 5.78
N GLN A 198 16.09 22.34 5.96
CA GLN A 198 17.00 21.56 5.10
C GLN A 198 16.46 21.41 3.66
N LEU A 199 15.13 21.38 3.49
CA LEU A 199 14.50 21.36 2.16
C LEU A 199 14.60 22.72 1.48
N ASP A 200 14.56 23.83 2.24
CA ASP A 200 14.80 25.17 1.69
C ASP A 200 16.25 25.33 1.20
N LYS A 201 17.22 24.85 1.99
CA LYS A 201 18.64 24.78 1.57
C LYS A 201 18.81 23.96 0.30
N LEU A 202 18.19 22.77 0.24
CA LEU A 202 18.21 21.93 -0.96
C LEU A 202 17.62 22.65 -2.17
N ASN A 203 16.48 23.33 -2.01
CA ASN A 203 15.84 24.06 -3.11
C ASN A 203 16.72 25.19 -3.66
N ASN A 204 17.45 25.90 -2.80
CA ASN A 204 18.41 26.92 -3.23
C ASN A 204 19.60 26.32 -3.97
N LEU A 205 20.18 25.22 -3.45
CA LEU A 205 21.27 24.52 -4.12
C LEU A 205 20.88 24.01 -5.51
N VAL A 206 19.66 23.47 -5.65
CA VAL A 206 19.14 23.02 -6.96
C VAL A 206 18.98 24.20 -7.93
N ARG A 207 18.52 25.36 -7.45
CA ARG A 207 18.39 26.57 -8.29
C ARG A 207 19.74 27.12 -8.75
N GLU A 208 20.79 26.89 -7.96
CA GLU A 208 22.16 27.29 -8.31
C GLU A 208 22.84 26.27 -9.25
N SER A 209 22.56 24.96 -9.07
CA SER A 209 23.22 23.90 -9.85
C SER A 209 22.56 23.59 -11.19
N VAL A 210 21.27 23.87 -11.35
CA VAL A 210 20.49 23.49 -12.53
C VAL A 210 20.16 24.70 -13.40
N THR A 211 20.59 24.66 -14.66
CA THR A 211 20.38 25.75 -15.62
C THR A 211 19.07 25.64 -16.38
N ASP A 212 18.54 24.43 -16.57
CA ASP A 212 17.28 24.20 -17.28
C ASP A 212 16.07 24.63 -16.43
N PRO A 213 15.28 25.63 -16.86
CA PRO A 213 14.14 26.11 -16.09
C PRO A 213 13.05 25.05 -15.83
N SER A 214 12.86 24.10 -16.76
CA SER A 214 11.90 23.00 -16.63
C SER A 214 12.31 22.02 -15.55
N HIS A 215 13.61 21.69 -15.48
CA HIS A 215 14.15 20.83 -14.43
C HIS A 215 14.08 21.53 -13.06
N VAL A 216 14.44 22.82 -12.99
CA VAL A 216 14.30 23.62 -11.75
C VAL A 216 12.85 23.61 -11.26
N HIS A 217 11.88 23.82 -12.15
CA HIS A 217 10.46 23.78 -11.81
C HIS A 217 10.03 22.40 -11.29
N SER A 218 10.47 21.33 -11.95
CA SER A 218 10.15 19.95 -11.57
C SER A 218 10.72 19.56 -10.21
N TYR A 219 11.97 19.94 -9.92
CA TYR A 219 12.58 19.74 -8.61
C TYR A 219 11.90 20.57 -7.53
N ALA A 220 11.61 21.85 -7.79
CA ALA A 220 10.90 22.71 -6.84
C ALA A 220 9.52 22.13 -6.48
N GLY A 221 8.78 21.59 -7.45
CA GLY A 221 7.52 20.90 -7.20
C GLY A 221 7.69 19.65 -6.32
N ALA A 222 8.70 18.81 -6.60
CA ALA A 222 8.97 17.63 -5.79
C ALA A 222 9.38 17.99 -4.34
N ILE A 223 10.17 19.04 -4.15
CA ILE A 223 10.56 19.56 -2.84
C ILE A 223 9.35 20.17 -2.11
N PHE A 224 8.48 20.91 -2.80
CA PHE A 224 7.25 21.44 -2.22
C PHE A 224 6.36 20.33 -1.65
N GLU A 225 6.18 19.25 -2.42
CA GLU A 225 5.44 18.08 -1.94
C GLU A 225 6.09 17.40 -0.74
N LEU A 226 7.44 17.36 -0.67
CA LEU A 226 8.14 16.87 0.52
C LEU A 226 7.91 17.77 1.72
N ARG A 227 7.93 19.09 1.56
CA ARG A 227 7.67 20.03 2.67
C ARG A 227 6.34 19.74 3.34
N GLY A 228 5.28 19.52 2.55
CA GLY A 228 3.96 19.13 3.07
C GLY A 228 4.01 17.83 3.88
N SER A 229 4.71 16.81 3.36
CA SER A 229 4.91 15.55 4.08
C SER A 229 5.72 15.71 5.38
N PHE A 230 6.83 16.44 5.35
CA PHE A 230 7.68 16.66 6.53
C PHE A 230 6.91 17.39 7.63
N ASN A 231 6.18 18.45 7.29
CA ASN A 231 5.39 19.20 8.25
C ASN A 231 4.28 18.36 8.88
N ILE A 232 3.69 17.41 8.15
CA ILE A 232 2.70 16.48 8.72
C ILE A 232 3.36 15.45 9.63
N VAL A 233 4.44 14.82 9.15
CA VAL A 233 5.08 13.68 9.82
C VAL A 233 5.84 14.11 11.08
N TYR A 234 6.40 15.33 11.09
CA TYR A 234 7.20 15.85 12.19
C TYR A 234 6.48 16.90 13.06
N ALA A 235 5.21 17.21 12.80
CA ALA A 235 4.46 18.15 13.63
C ALA A 235 4.47 17.76 15.13
N PRO A 236 4.82 18.69 16.05
CA PRO A 236 4.77 18.44 17.49
C PRO A 236 3.36 18.06 17.96
N GLY A 237 3.23 16.96 18.70
CA GLY A 237 1.95 16.51 19.25
C GLY A 237 1.00 15.84 18.26
N PHE A 238 1.40 15.65 16.99
CA PHE A 238 0.54 15.06 15.97
C PHE A 238 0.71 13.53 15.91
N GLN A 239 -0.30 12.77 16.36
CA GLN A 239 -0.35 11.30 16.24
C GLN A 239 -0.98 10.81 14.92
N GLY A 240 -1.22 11.70 13.95
CA GLY A 240 -2.16 11.47 12.83
C GLY A 240 -1.55 11.40 11.43
N TYR A 241 -0.30 10.96 11.25
CA TYR A 241 0.18 10.64 9.90
C TYR A 241 -0.37 9.27 9.46
N GLU A 242 -0.88 9.22 8.23
CA GLU A 242 -1.55 8.05 7.67
C GLU A 242 -0.64 7.36 6.65
N SER A 243 -0.92 6.08 6.36
CA SER A 243 -0.28 5.36 5.25
C SER A 243 -0.34 6.14 3.94
N ALA A 244 -1.44 6.86 3.70
CA ALA A 244 -1.63 7.73 2.56
C ALA A 244 -0.55 8.82 2.42
N ASP A 245 0.02 9.33 3.52
CA ASP A 245 1.01 10.43 3.47
C ASP A 245 2.33 10.02 2.84
N VAL A 246 2.68 8.73 2.94
CA VAL A 246 3.85 8.17 2.27
C VAL A 246 3.60 8.05 0.77
N PHE A 247 2.40 7.63 0.38
CA PHE A 247 2.08 7.40 -1.04
C PHE A 247 1.77 8.67 -1.81
N LEU A 248 1.16 9.66 -1.16
CA LEU A 248 0.74 10.90 -1.82
C LEU A 248 1.91 11.64 -2.48
N TRP A 249 3.12 11.61 -1.89
CA TRP A 249 4.28 12.22 -2.53
C TRP A 249 4.57 11.59 -3.91
N LEU A 250 4.53 10.25 -4.00
CA LEU A 250 4.74 9.52 -5.26
C LEU A 250 3.64 9.80 -6.29
N PHE A 251 2.42 10.06 -5.83
CA PHE A 251 1.33 10.45 -6.69
C PHE A 251 1.50 11.87 -7.25
N GLU A 252 2.00 12.80 -6.45
CA GLU A 252 2.03 14.23 -6.78
C GLU A 252 3.27 14.69 -7.56
N ILE A 253 4.43 14.05 -7.40
CA ILE A 253 5.64 14.39 -8.18
C ILE A 253 5.35 14.40 -9.70
N SER A 254 6.06 15.21 -10.49
CA SER A 254 5.83 15.31 -11.94
C SER A 254 6.43 14.11 -12.71
N ASN A 255 5.91 13.83 -13.90
CA ASN A 255 6.52 12.83 -14.80
C ASN A 255 7.95 13.21 -15.18
N GLU A 256 8.19 14.52 -15.33
CA GLU A 256 9.51 15.07 -15.61
C GLU A 256 10.51 14.77 -14.50
N TYR A 257 10.16 15.03 -13.23
CA TYR A 257 10.99 14.67 -12.08
C TYR A 257 11.30 13.17 -12.06
N LEU A 258 10.32 12.31 -12.39
CA LEU A 258 10.59 10.87 -12.47
C LEU A 258 11.57 10.51 -13.57
N ASN A 259 11.52 11.16 -14.74
CA ASN A 259 12.48 10.90 -15.80
C ASN A 259 13.89 11.32 -15.36
N LEU A 260 14.03 12.48 -14.72
CA LEU A 260 15.28 12.92 -14.12
C LEU A 260 15.79 11.98 -13.03
N LEU A 261 14.88 11.33 -12.29
CA LEU A 261 15.24 10.29 -11.33
C LEU A 261 15.71 9.01 -12.03
N LYS A 262 15.14 8.63 -13.19
CA LYS A 262 15.58 7.48 -14.00
C LYS A 262 16.98 7.67 -14.54
N GLU A 263 17.29 8.89 -14.93
CA GLU A 263 18.61 9.30 -15.41
C GLU A 263 19.67 9.39 -14.30
N ARG A 264 19.30 9.10 -13.04
CA ARG A 264 20.21 9.16 -11.88
C ARG A 264 20.85 10.55 -11.71
N ARG A 265 20.15 11.62 -12.08
CA ARG A 265 20.62 12.99 -11.83
C ARG A 265 20.82 13.20 -10.33
N GLN A 266 21.92 13.87 -9.97
CA GLN A 266 22.32 14.05 -8.57
C GLN A 266 21.21 14.70 -7.74
N GLU A 267 20.59 15.76 -8.27
CA GLU A 267 19.52 16.50 -7.61
C GLU A 267 18.29 15.61 -7.36
N SER A 268 17.88 14.82 -8.34
CA SER A 268 16.79 13.84 -8.21
C SER A 268 17.05 12.84 -7.09
N LEU A 269 18.28 12.29 -7.04
CA LEU A 269 18.66 11.29 -6.04
C LEU A 269 18.67 11.88 -4.63
N VAL A 270 19.15 13.11 -4.47
CA VAL A 270 19.14 13.81 -3.18
C VAL A 270 17.71 14.07 -2.71
N ILE A 271 16.84 14.62 -3.57
CA ILE A 271 15.42 14.83 -3.23
C ILE A 271 14.75 13.51 -2.85
N PHE A 272 15.01 12.43 -3.59
CA PHE A 272 14.49 11.12 -3.24
C PHE A 272 15.04 10.59 -1.90
N ALA A 273 16.31 10.87 -1.55
CA ALA A 273 16.85 10.49 -0.25
C ALA A 273 16.08 11.14 0.91
N PHE A 274 15.62 12.38 0.77
CA PHE A 274 14.72 13.01 1.75
C PHE A 274 13.36 12.29 1.82
N TYR A 275 12.83 11.82 0.70
CA TYR A 275 11.63 10.97 0.71
C TYR A 275 11.84 9.65 1.47
N CYS A 276 13.02 9.01 1.34
CA CYS A 276 13.35 7.80 2.11
C CYS A 276 13.29 8.00 3.62
N VAL A 277 13.61 9.20 4.11
CA VAL A 277 13.50 9.52 5.54
C VAL A 277 12.04 9.42 6.01
N ILE A 278 11.08 9.90 5.20
CA ILE A 278 9.65 9.75 5.48
C ILE A 278 9.25 8.27 5.46
N MET A 279 9.68 7.51 4.45
CA MET A 279 9.38 6.07 4.36
C MET A 279 9.88 5.31 5.60
N LYS A 280 11.13 5.54 6.02
CA LYS A 280 11.73 4.87 7.18
C LYS A 280 10.96 5.13 8.46
N ARG A 281 10.40 6.33 8.63
CA ARG A 281 9.56 6.64 9.79
C ARG A 281 8.25 5.87 9.77
N PHE A 282 7.71 5.61 8.58
CA PHE A 282 6.49 4.84 8.42
C PHE A 282 6.67 3.34 8.69
N ASP A 283 7.86 2.77 8.43
CA ASP A 283 8.17 1.38 8.76
C ASP A 283 7.88 1.07 10.24
N HIS A 284 8.17 2.03 11.14
CA HIS A 284 7.88 1.94 12.58
C HIS A 284 6.39 2.05 12.91
N CYS A 285 5.57 2.73 12.11
CA CYS A 285 4.15 2.93 12.39
C CYS A 285 3.30 1.72 12.02
N CYS A 286 3.65 1.02 10.94
CA CYS A 286 3.07 -0.29 10.63
C CYS A 286 3.45 -1.38 11.66
N ILE A 287 4.34 -1.10 12.62
CA ILE A 287 4.74 -2.00 13.71
C ILE A 287 3.88 -1.76 14.97
N GLY A 288 3.42 -0.53 15.23
CA GLY A 288 2.94 -0.12 16.55
C GLY A 288 1.44 -0.30 16.86
N PHE A 289 0.56 -0.31 15.85
CA PHE A 289 -0.89 -0.16 16.13
C PHE A 289 -1.68 -1.47 16.36
N GLY A 290 -1.06 -2.65 16.15
CA GLY A 290 -1.79 -3.92 16.15
C GLY A 290 -1.93 -4.63 17.50
N TYR A 291 -0.93 -4.52 18.40
CA TYR A 291 -0.83 -5.43 19.54
C TYR A 291 -1.27 -4.85 20.90
N ASP A 292 -1.00 -3.58 21.18
CA ASP A 292 -1.29 -3.00 22.50
C ASP A 292 -2.80 -2.89 22.84
N GLY A 293 -3.66 -2.92 21.82
CA GLY A 293 -5.12 -2.83 22.00
C GLY A 293 -5.82 -4.17 22.30
N GLN A 294 -5.24 -5.31 21.89
CA GLN A 294 -5.89 -6.62 22.07
C GLN A 294 -5.43 -7.36 23.33
N SER A 295 -4.18 -7.19 23.76
CA SER A 295 -3.69 -7.80 25.01
C SER A 295 -4.38 -7.27 26.27
N ARG A 296 -5.08 -6.12 26.19
CA ARG A 296 -5.90 -5.58 27.30
C ARG A 296 -7.38 -5.97 27.29
N ARG A 297 -7.85 -6.70 26.27
CA ARG A 297 -9.26 -7.15 26.18
C ARG A 297 -9.46 -8.65 26.44
N LEU A 298 -8.38 -9.37 26.69
CA LEU A 298 -8.39 -10.81 26.99
C LEU A 298 -7.68 -11.15 28.32
N ALA A 299 -7.57 -10.17 29.22
CA ALA A 299 -7.16 -10.37 30.61
C ALA A 299 -8.32 -9.99 31.54
#